data_AF-K2R8X3-F1
#
_entry.id   AF-K2R8X3-F1
#
_cell.length_a   1.000
_cell.length_b   1.000
_cell.length_c   1.000
_cell.angle_alpha   90.00
_cell.angle_beta   90.00
_cell.angle_gamma   90.00
#
_symmetry.space_group_name_H-M   'P 1'
#
loop_
_entity.id
_entity.type
_entity.pdbx_description
1 polymer ?
#
loop_
_entity_poly.entity_id
_entity_poly.type
_entity_poly.pdbx_seq_one_letter_code
_entity_poly.pdbx_strand_id
1 'polypeptide(L)'
;MMYALTLLRKERIFLQAGHTNFCVCSPLFRLDDPLIWGTLPLRYMFNPDNMRWSLASHDLAFPNKLLSTFFSLGQTLPCHRLAHSPYGGLFQPTMTQAIRLLSRAPFSAPLACNDSTTTSSSATAAAAADIPDPFTSAALTYTTTGHDTFPAPAAYLSRRHGWVHIFPEGKVHQKDDRTMRYFKWGVARLILESDPCPDVVPMWIEGPDQIMHESRKFPRFLPRLGKTVNVTFGEKVDVDKVFGDLREKWKRLKEKEEGSERLEVGVLSDGLKYGKDAVELRKECAMRVREEVLKVRRGRGWPDEDPKAGLVETWALEGPKKEGKMEDESWVKDT
;
A
#
# COMPACT_ATOMS: atom_id res chain seq x y z
N MET A 1 17.36 -6.52 2.37
CA MET A 1 16.30 -7.49 2.70
C MET A 1 14.96 -6.78 2.61
N MET A 2 13.86 -7.45 2.34
CA MET A 2 12.59 -6.76 2.10
C MET A 2 11.43 -7.50 2.75
N TYR A 3 10.48 -6.74 3.26
CA TYR A 3 9.37 -7.27 4.05
C TYR A 3 8.07 -6.70 3.57
N ALA A 4 7.01 -7.50 3.62
CA ALA A 4 5.79 -7.14 2.96
C ALA A 4 4.55 -7.77 3.57
N LEU A 5 3.41 -7.14 3.27
CA LEU A 5 2.10 -7.57 3.70
C LEU A 5 1.17 -7.62 2.49
N THR A 6 0.47 -8.74 2.33
CA THR A 6 -0.63 -8.88 1.38
C THR A 6 -1.97 -8.74 2.10
N LEU A 7 -2.87 -7.95 1.52
CA LEU A 7 -4.25 -7.79 1.96
C LEU A 7 -5.18 -8.36 0.87
N LEU A 8 -5.96 -9.39 1.20
CA LEU A 8 -6.89 -10.11 0.33
C LEU A 8 -8.33 -9.95 0.83
N ARG A 9 -9.34 -10.31 0.04
CA ARG A 9 -10.71 -10.42 0.54
C ARG A 9 -11.34 -11.79 0.22
N LYS A 10 -12.10 -12.27 1.22
CA LYS A 10 -12.71 -13.59 1.43
C LYS A 10 -13.71 -14.14 0.38
N GLU A 11 -13.79 -13.59 -0.83
CA GLU A 11 -14.70 -14.12 -1.88
C GLU A 11 -13.98 -14.75 -3.08
N ARG A 12 -12.64 -14.80 -3.04
CA ARG A 12 -11.84 -15.71 -3.88
C ARG A 12 -11.15 -16.74 -2.99
N ILE A 13 -11.95 -17.71 -2.53
CA ILE A 13 -11.47 -18.86 -1.76
C ILE A 13 -10.55 -19.69 -2.66
N PHE A 14 -9.24 -19.64 -2.37
CA PHE A 14 -8.41 -20.84 -2.45
C PHE A 14 -8.11 -21.23 -1.01
N LEU A 15 -8.98 -22.00 -0.38
CA LEU A 15 -8.72 -22.75 0.85
C LEU A 15 -9.83 -23.81 1.00
N GLN A 16 -9.81 -24.81 0.13
CA GLN A 16 -10.15 -26.20 0.41
C GLN A 16 -9.82 -27.04 -0.83
N ALA A 17 -9.12 -28.15 -0.61
CA ALA A 17 -8.49 -29.05 -1.59
C ALA A 17 -7.12 -28.60 -2.15
N GLY A 18 -6.07 -28.95 -1.41
CA GLY A 18 -4.77 -29.34 -1.96
C GLY A 18 -3.99 -28.29 -2.74
N HIS A 19 -3.20 -27.51 -1.99
CA HIS A 19 -2.09 -26.64 -2.41
C HIS A 19 -2.45 -25.19 -2.76
N THR A 20 -2.12 -24.30 -1.82
CA THR A 20 -2.28 -22.84 -1.69
C THR A 20 -0.89 -22.17 -1.63
N ASN A 21 -0.61 -20.86 -1.81
CA ASN A 21 -1.23 -19.66 -2.42
C ASN A 21 -0.14 -18.54 -2.52
N PHE A 22 -0.49 -17.46 -3.24
CA PHE A 22 0.22 -16.40 -3.99
C PHE A 22 0.74 -15.14 -3.15
N CYS A 23 1.55 -14.22 -3.76
CA CYS A 23 2.80 -13.48 -3.29
C CYS A 23 2.86 -11.91 -3.42
N VAL A 24 3.76 -11.16 -2.71
CA VAL A 24 4.73 -10.08 -3.18
C VAL A 24 5.61 -9.34 -2.07
N CYS A 25 6.59 -8.46 -2.40
CA CYS A 25 7.86 -8.03 -1.70
C CYS A 25 8.43 -6.66 -2.18
N SER A 26 9.07 -5.84 -1.30
CA SER A 26 9.33 -4.37 -1.43
C SER A 26 10.71 -3.83 -1.84
N PRO A 27 10.83 -2.98 -2.85
CA PRO A 27 11.84 -3.01 -3.90
C PRO A 27 13.33 -2.86 -3.49
N LEU A 28 14.24 -3.33 -4.35
CA LEU A 28 15.65 -2.98 -4.53
C LEU A 28 15.84 -1.95 -5.63
N PHE A 29 14.99 -2.04 -6.64
CA PHE A 29 14.99 -1.27 -7.89
C PHE A 29 14.00 -1.99 -8.80
N ARG A 30 12.79 -1.46 -9.06
CA ARG A 30 11.82 -1.86 -10.12
C ARG A 30 11.45 -3.34 -10.35
N LEU A 31 12.12 -4.30 -9.72
CA LEU A 31 12.15 -5.71 -10.12
C LEU A 31 11.67 -6.64 -9.02
N ASP A 32 11.46 -6.19 -7.79
CA ASP A 32 11.01 -7.12 -6.76
C ASP A 32 9.63 -7.60 -7.03
N ASP A 33 8.66 -6.69 -7.16
CA ASP A 33 7.32 -7.01 -7.67
C ASP A 33 7.40 -8.05 -8.81
N PRO A 34 8.12 -7.80 -9.93
CA PRO A 34 8.39 -8.80 -10.97
C PRO A 34 9.11 -10.10 -10.55
N LEU A 35 10.14 -10.07 -9.71
CA LEU A 35 10.95 -11.23 -9.30
C LEU A 35 10.09 -12.23 -8.55
N ILE A 36 9.21 -11.70 -7.72
CA ILE A 36 8.35 -12.50 -6.86
C ILE A 36 7.21 -13.09 -7.67
N TRP A 37 6.66 -12.30 -8.59
CA TRP A 37 5.75 -12.80 -9.60
C TRP A 37 6.41 -13.85 -10.49
N GLY A 38 7.70 -13.71 -10.77
CA GLY A 38 8.50 -14.70 -11.47
C GLY A 38 8.68 -16.01 -10.68
N THR A 39 8.52 -15.99 -9.35
CA THR A 39 8.54 -17.23 -8.53
C THR A 39 7.23 -18.01 -8.57
N LEU A 40 6.17 -17.46 -9.17
CA LEU A 40 4.84 -18.05 -9.13
C LEU A 40 4.49 -18.77 -10.44
N PRO A 41 3.56 -19.73 -10.40
CA PRO A 41 3.12 -20.42 -11.61
C PRO A 41 2.61 -19.45 -12.67
N LEU A 42 3.10 -19.59 -13.91
CA LEU A 42 2.81 -18.69 -15.03
C LEU A 42 1.30 -18.48 -15.29
N ARG A 43 0.45 -19.43 -14.92
CA ARG A 43 -1.02 -19.31 -15.04
C ARG A 43 -1.60 -18.09 -14.33
N TYR A 44 -0.95 -17.59 -13.28
CA TYR A 44 -1.40 -16.42 -12.54
C TYR A 44 -0.96 -15.10 -13.18
N MET A 45 0.04 -15.11 -14.06
CA MET A 45 0.53 -13.89 -14.73
C MET A 45 -0.40 -13.42 -15.86
N PHE A 46 -1.21 -14.32 -16.42
CA PHE A 46 -2.05 -14.03 -17.59
C PHE A 46 -3.53 -13.78 -17.26
N ASN A 47 -3.89 -13.68 -15.98
CA ASN A 47 -5.24 -13.31 -15.57
C ASN A 47 -5.23 -11.95 -14.85
N PRO A 48 -5.56 -10.85 -15.54
CA PRO A 48 -5.55 -9.50 -14.98
C PRO A 48 -6.46 -9.33 -13.75
N ASP A 49 -7.55 -10.10 -13.68
CA ASP A 49 -8.46 -10.01 -12.54
C ASP A 49 -7.84 -10.62 -11.29
N ASN A 50 -6.95 -11.61 -11.42
CA ASN A 50 -6.20 -12.22 -10.32
C ASN A 50 -4.89 -11.50 -10.02
N MET A 51 -4.53 -10.47 -10.77
CA MET A 51 -3.29 -9.74 -10.56
C MET A 51 -3.47 -8.72 -9.40
N ARG A 52 -2.38 -8.46 -8.67
CA ARG A 52 -2.43 -7.57 -7.50
C ARG A 52 -2.31 -6.11 -7.89
N TRP A 53 -2.86 -5.27 -7.03
CA TRP A 53 -2.58 -3.84 -6.98
C TRP A 53 -1.35 -3.55 -6.12
N SER A 54 -0.40 -2.81 -6.69
CA SER A 54 0.81 -2.31 -6.03
C SER A 54 0.76 -0.83 -5.77
N LEU A 55 1.50 -0.37 -4.76
CA LEU A 55 1.74 1.03 -4.50
C LEU A 55 3.20 1.32 -4.84
N ALA A 56 3.45 2.21 -5.80
CA ALA A 56 4.81 2.63 -6.15
C ALA A 56 4.98 4.14 -6.04
N SER A 57 6.21 4.58 -5.79
CA SER A 57 6.54 5.99 -5.69
C SER A 57 6.27 6.74 -7.00
N HIS A 58 5.55 7.86 -6.91
CA HIS A 58 5.19 8.67 -8.07
C HIS A 58 6.44 9.16 -8.82
N ASP A 59 7.47 9.60 -8.09
CA ASP A 59 8.69 10.17 -8.66
C ASP A 59 9.58 9.15 -9.40
N LEU A 60 9.53 7.86 -9.03
CA LEU A 60 10.33 6.81 -9.69
C LEU A 60 9.56 6.06 -10.78
N ALA A 61 8.28 5.75 -10.54
CA ALA A 61 7.46 4.95 -11.45
C ALA A 61 6.61 5.80 -12.41
N PHE A 62 6.32 7.05 -12.08
CA PHE A 62 5.43 7.92 -12.89
C PHE A 62 6.09 9.25 -13.37
N PRO A 63 7.39 9.29 -13.74
CA PRO A 63 8.05 10.51 -14.17
C PRO A 63 7.62 11.00 -15.57
N ASN A 64 7.12 10.11 -16.43
CA ASN A 64 6.71 10.45 -17.79
C ASN A 64 5.53 9.58 -18.26
N LYS A 65 4.80 10.04 -19.29
CA LYS A 65 3.57 9.39 -19.76
C LYS A 65 3.75 7.92 -20.16
N LEU A 66 4.88 7.57 -20.77
CA LEU A 66 5.15 6.19 -21.18
C LEU A 66 5.27 5.27 -19.97
N LEU A 67 6.09 5.66 -19.00
CA LEU A 67 6.33 4.88 -17.78
C LEU A 67 5.07 4.86 -16.90
N SER A 68 4.38 6.00 -16.78
CA SER A 68 3.09 6.08 -16.08
C SER A 68 2.04 5.14 -16.67
N THR A 69 1.97 5.04 -18.01
CA THR A 69 1.06 4.12 -18.69
C THR A 69 1.46 2.67 -18.42
N PHE A 70 2.74 2.33 -18.53
CA PHE A 70 3.27 1.01 -18.25
C PHE A 70 2.92 0.53 -16.83
N PHE A 71 3.20 1.35 -15.82
CA PHE A 71 2.90 1.00 -14.42
C PHE A 71 1.40 0.98 -14.12
N SER A 72 0.61 1.89 -14.71
CA SER A 72 -0.85 1.86 -14.57
C SER A 72 -1.45 0.57 -15.15
N LEU A 73 -0.97 0.12 -16.31
CA LEU A 73 -1.37 -1.14 -16.91
C LEU A 73 -0.91 -2.36 -16.10
N GLY A 74 0.26 -2.25 -15.46
CA GLY A 74 0.76 -3.22 -14.48
C GLY A 74 0.08 -3.16 -13.11
N GLN A 75 -1.12 -2.55 -13.00
CA GLN A 75 -1.89 -2.41 -11.76
C GLN A 75 -1.11 -1.78 -10.60
N THR A 76 -0.28 -0.79 -10.91
CA THR A 76 0.46 -0.03 -9.91
C THR A 76 -0.19 1.33 -9.73
N LEU A 77 -0.47 1.69 -8.47
CA LEU A 77 -1.02 2.97 -8.08
C LEU A 77 0.10 3.96 -7.68
N PRO A 78 0.03 5.22 -8.11
CA PRO A 78 1.02 6.24 -7.80
C PRO A 78 0.91 6.77 -6.37
N CYS A 79 1.96 6.64 -5.57
CA CYS A 79 2.04 7.17 -4.21
C CYS A 79 3.05 8.32 -4.10
N HIS A 80 2.60 9.46 -3.60
CA HIS A 80 3.46 10.60 -3.30
C HIS A 80 4.12 10.45 -1.92
N ARG A 81 5.37 10.90 -1.85
CA ARG A 81 6.22 10.83 -0.66
C ARG A 81 6.45 12.24 -0.15
N LEU A 82 6.27 12.46 1.16
CA LEU A 82 6.41 13.78 1.79
C LEU A 82 7.78 14.43 1.54
N ALA A 83 8.83 13.62 1.33
CA ALA A 83 10.18 14.13 1.05
C ALA A 83 10.33 14.75 -0.35
N HIS A 84 9.46 14.39 -1.31
CA HIS A 84 9.61 14.73 -2.73
C HIS A 84 8.42 15.51 -3.29
N SER A 85 7.26 15.50 -2.61
CA SER A 85 6.04 16.14 -3.07
C SER A 85 5.20 16.65 -1.89
N PRO A 86 4.61 17.86 -2.00
CA PRO A 86 3.71 18.40 -0.97
C PRO A 86 2.40 17.61 -0.88
N TYR A 87 2.04 16.87 -1.93
CA TYR A 87 0.87 15.98 -1.98
C TYR A 87 1.12 14.61 -1.34
N GLY A 88 2.32 14.39 -0.80
CA GLY A 88 2.67 13.18 -0.10
C GLY A 88 1.96 13.03 1.24
N GLY A 89 1.98 11.81 1.78
CA GLY A 89 1.53 11.55 3.14
C GLY A 89 0.44 10.48 3.23
N LEU A 90 -0.14 10.40 4.43
CA LEU A 90 -1.05 9.32 4.81
C LEU A 90 -2.43 9.44 4.15
N PHE A 91 -2.87 10.67 3.89
CA PHE A 91 -4.24 10.99 3.43
C PHE A 91 -4.33 11.28 1.93
N GLN A 92 -3.35 10.82 1.16
CA GLN A 92 -3.33 11.00 -0.29
C GLN A 92 -4.46 10.22 -0.99
N PRO A 93 -4.98 10.70 -2.15
CA PRO A 93 -6.07 10.07 -2.88
C PRO A 93 -5.82 8.60 -3.26
N THR A 94 -4.56 8.24 -3.52
CA THR A 94 -4.18 6.86 -3.84
C THR A 94 -4.46 5.88 -2.70
N MET A 95 -4.32 6.31 -1.45
CA MET A 95 -4.65 5.45 -0.31
C MET A 95 -6.16 5.18 -0.25
N THR A 96 -6.97 6.20 -0.56
CA THR A 96 -8.43 6.06 -0.69
C THR A 96 -8.81 5.07 -1.78
N GLN A 97 -8.13 5.10 -2.94
CA GLN A 97 -8.32 4.10 -4.00
C GLN A 97 -7.97 2.68 -3.54
N ALA A 98 -6.86 2.51 -2.83
CA ALA A 98 -6.47 1.21 -2.28
C ALA A 98 -7.49 0.66 -1.25
N ILE A 99 -8.02 1.51 -0.37
CA ILE A 99 -9.10 1.13 0.58
C ILE A 99 -10.36 0.72 -0.19
N ARG A 100 -10.74 1.47 -1.23
CA ARG A 100 -11.92 1.17 -2.05
C ARG A 100 -11.75 -0.14 -2.84
N LEU A 101 -10.54 -0.48 -3.29
CA LEU A 101 -10.26 -1.78 -3.90
C LEU A 101 -10.50 -2.97 -2.95
N LEU A 102 -10.19 -2.79 -1.66
CA LEU A 102 -10.39 -3.81 -0.61
C LEU A 102 -11.85 -3.87 -0.10
N SER A 103 -12.56 -2.75 -0.15
CA SER A 103 -13.88 -2.57 0.46
C SER A 103 -15.05 -3.05 -0.41
N ARG A 104 -16.23 -3.22 0.20
CA ARG A 104 -17.48 -3.54 -0.51
C ARG A 104 -18.08 -2.24 -1.04
N ALA A 105 -18.49 -2.27 -2.30
CA ALA A 105 -19.27 -1.21 -2.93
C ALA A 105 -20.75 -1.22 -2.47
N PRO A 106 -21.54 -0.16 -2.77
CA PRO A 106 -21.21 1.00 -3.61
C PRO A 106 -20.39 2.09 -2.90
N PHE A 107 -19.51 2.76 -3.66
CA PHE A 107 -18.84 3.99 -3.24
C PHE A 107 -19.51 5.15 -3.98
N SER A 108 -19.98 6.17 -3.26
CA SER A 108 -20.48 7.40 -3.88
C SER A 108 -19.37 8.05 -4.72
N ALA A 109 -19.76 8.70 -5.80
CA ALA A 109 -18.84 9.48 -6.63
C ALA A 109 -18.27 10.64 -5.80
N PRO A 110 -16.96 10.96 -5.92
CA PRO A 110 -16.45 12.20 -5.36
C PRO A 110 -17.30 13.35 -5.88
N LEU A 111 -17.85 14.16 -4.99
CA LEU A 111 -18.41 15.45 -5.38
C LEU A 111 -17.32 16.19 -6.16
N ALA A 112 -17.55 16.40 -7.46
CA ALA A 112 -16.68 17.25 -8.25
C ALA A 112 -16.52 18.58 -7.51
N CYS A 113 -15.27 19.01 -7.30
CA CYS A 113 -14.99 20.32 -6.78
C CYS A 113 -15.61 21.35 -7.74
N ASN A 114 -16.78 21.87 -7.40
CA ASN A 114 -17.27 23.12 -7.95
C ASN A 114 -16.36 24.20 -7.35
N ASP A 115 -15.24 24.45 -8.01
CA ASP A 115 -14.45 25.63 -7.75
C ASP A 115 -15.32 26.83 -8.12
N SER A 116 -15.94 27.44 -7.11
CA SER A 116 -16.67 28.69 -7.23
C SER A 116 -15.66 29.82 -7.39
N THR A 117 -15.06 29.90 -8.57
CA THR A 117 -14.39 31.11 -9.03
C THR A 117 -15.00 31.56 -10.35
N THR A 118 -15.76 32.64 -10.21
CA THR A 118 -16.40 33.44 -11.23
C THR A 118 -15.45 33.73 -12.40
N THR A 119 -15.78 33.26 -13.61
CA THR A 119 -15.49 34.04 -14.81
C THR A 119 -16.61 33.81 -15.83
N SER A 120 -17.40 34.85 -16.01
CA SER A 120 -18.42 35.01 -17.04
C SER A 120 -17.89 34.72 -18.44
N SER A 121 -18.41 33.68 -19.09
CA SER A 121 -18.64 33.73 -20.53
C SER A 121 -19.83 32.85 -20.91
N SER A 122 -20.72 33.48 -21.64
CA SER A 122 -22.03 33.05 -22.12
C SER A 122 -21.99 31.86 -23.07
N ALA A 123 -22.77 30.82 -22.79
CA ALA A 123 -23.44 30.02 -23.80
C ALA A 123 -24.66 29.30 -23.18
N THR A 124 -25.82 29.64 -23.69
CA THR A 124 -27.14 29.06 -23.40
C THR A 124 -27.20 27.58 -23.76
N ALA A 125 -27.41 26.71 -22.78
CA ALA A 125 -28.10 25.43 -22.94
C ALA A 125 -28.87 25.14 -21.65
N ALA A 126 -30.18 24.95 -21.78
CA ALA A 126 -31.08 24.72 -20.68
C ALA A 126 -30.62 23.53 -19.83
N ALA A 127 -30.49 23.77 -18.52
CA ALA A 127 -30.17 22.76 -17.53
C ALA A 127 -31.27 21.68 -17.50
N ALA A 128 -31.03 20.58 -18.21
CA ALA A 128 -31.57 19.31 -17.77
C ALA A 128 -30.85 18.99 -16.46
N ALA A 129 -31.59 18.81 -15.38
CA ALA A 129 -31.02 18.19 -14.19
C ALA A 129 -30.53 16.80 -14.61
N ASP A 130 -29.21 16.65 -14.73
CA ASP A 130 -28.59 15.40 -15.15
C ASP A 130 -29.05 14.30 -14.18
N ILE A 131 -29.91 13.41 -14.68
CA ILE A 131 -30.21 12.15 -14.00
C ILE A 131 -28.86 11.43 -13.91
N PRO A 132 -28.35 11.11 -12.71
CA PRO A 132 -27.07 10.42 -12.59
C PRO A 132 -27.18 9.08 -13.32
N ASP A 133 -26.54 8.96 -14.47
CA ASP A 133 -26.47 7.70 -15.20
C ASP A 133 -25.67 6.71 -14.34
N PRO A 134 -26.26 5.59 -13.89
CA PRO A 134 -25.59 4.60 -13.05
C PRO A 134 -24.38 3.94 -13.72
N PHE A 135 -24.19 4.10 -15.03
CA PHE A 135 -23.00 3.63 -15.76
C PHE A 135 -21.87 4.67 -15.82
N THR A 136 -22.19 5.96 -15.73
CA THR A 136 -21.23 7.09 -15.82
C THR A 136 -21.00 7.76 -14.45
N SER A 137 -21.78 7.43 -13.43
CA SER A 137 -21.75 8.07 -12.11
C SER A 137 -20.46 7.83 -11.32
N ALA A 138 -19.65 6.82 -11.65
CA ALA A 138 -18.36 6.61 -10.99
C ALA A 138 -17.24 7.30 -11.80
N ALA A 139 -16.53 8.26 -11.20
CA ALA A 139 -15.34 8.84 -11.81
C ALA A 139 -14.34 7.71 -12.16
N LEU A 140 -14.18 7.43 -13.47
CA LEU A 140 -13.30 6.38 -14.00
C LEU A 140 -11.82 6.72 -13.83
N THR A 141 -11.53 7.93 -13.40
CA THR A 141 -10.20 8.45 -13.13
C THR A 141 -10.17 9.20 -11.81
N TYR A 142 -9.00 9.31 -11.21
CA TYR A 142 -8.76 10.14 -10.04
C TYR A 142 -7.48 10.95 -10.22
N THR A 143 -7.36 12.02 -9.44
CA THR A 143 -6.17 12.87 -9.41
C THR A 143 -5.44 12.71 -8.09
N THR A 144 -4.11 12.76 -8.13
CA THR A 144 -3.23 12.79 -6.96
C THR A 144 -2.73 14.18 -6.60
N THR A 145 -2.75 15.11 -7.56
CA THR A 145 -2.24 16.49 -7.37
C THR A 145 -3.26 17.59 -7.71
N GLY A 146 -4.42 17.23 -8.24
CA GLY A 146 -5.41 18.16 -8.81
C GLY A 146 -5.23 18.40 -10.32
N HIS A 147 -4.04 18.10 -10.87
CA HIS A 147 -3.70 18.37 -12.27
C HIS A 147 -3.37 17.12 -13.09
N ASP A 148 -3.07 16.00 -12.43
CA ASP A 148 -2.82 14.71 -13.07
C ASP A 148 -4.09 13.87 -13.18
N THR A 149 -4.03 12.83 -14.00
CA THR A 149 -5.16 11.92 -14.21
C THR A 149 -4.65 10.49 -14.27
N PHE A 150 -5.15 9.66 -13.36
CA PHE A 150 -4.86 8.23 -13.28
C PHE A 150 -6.16 7.43 -13.35
N PRO A 151 -6.17 6.23 -13.94
CA PRO A 151 -7.33 5.34 -13.87
C PRO A 151 -7.73 5.05 -12.43
N ALA A 152 -9.03 5.12 -12.12
CA ALA A 152 -9.57 4.77 -10.80
C ALA A 152 -10.06 3.33 -10.81
N PRO A 153 -9.24 2.33 -10.42
CA PRO A 153 -9.60 0.94 -10.61
C PRO A 153 -10.77 0.49 -9.75
N ALA A 154 -11.01 1.14 -8.61
CA ALA A 154 -12.15 0.84 -7.75
C ALA A 154 -13.50 1.20 -8.37
N ALA A 155 -13.51 2.03 -9.42
CA ALA A 155 -14.72 2.34 -10.19
C ALA A 155 -15.28 1.07 -10.87
N TYR A 156 -14.40 0.20 -11.37
CA TYR A 156 -14.77 -1.02 -12.09
C TYR A 156 -15.20 -2.12 -11.13
N LEU A 157 -16.43 -2.60 -11.28
CA LEU A 157 -17.00 -3.71 -10.50
C LEU A 157 -16.12 -4.97 -10.53
N SER A 158 -15.53 -5.31 -11.68
CA SER A 158 -14.68 -6.50 -11.86
C SER A 158 -13.37 -6.46 -11.07
N ARG A 159 -12.91 -5.26 -10.68
CA ARG A 159 -11.63 -5.03 -9.99
C ARG A 159 -11.80 -4.81 -8.48
N ARG A 160 -13.03 -4.91 -7.97
CA ARG A 160 -13.35 -4.84 -6.53
C ARG A 160 -13.02 -6.16 -5.85
N HIS A 161 -12.95 -6.14 -4.53
CA HIS A 161 -12.42 -7.27 -3.75
C HIS A 161 -11.01 -7.63 -4.21
N GLY A 162 -10.29 -6.59 -4.64
CA GLY A 162 -8.98 -6.71 -5.22
C GLY A 162 -7.98 -7.15 -4.17
N TRP A 163 -6.83 -7.54 -4.66
CA TRP A 163 -5.66 -7.76 -3.84
C TRP A 163 -4.83 -6.51 -3.82
N VAL A 164 -4.57 -5.96 -2.64
CA VAL A 164 -3.59 -4.89 -2.44
C VAL A 164 -2.40 -5.43 -1.69
N HIS A 165 -1.22 -5.00 -2.10
CA HIS A 165 -0.02 -5.42 -1.43
C HIS A 165 0.97 -4.27 -1.27
N ILE A 166 1.60 -4.27 -0.10
CA ILE A 166 2.25 -3.08 0.45
C ILE A 166 3.54 -3.43 1.17
N PHE A 167 4.36 -2.38 1.22
CA PHE A 167 5.68 -2.32 1.80
C PHE A 167 5.71 -1.32 2.93
N PRO A 168 5.36 -1.77 4.13
CA PRO A 168 5.08 -0.85 5.20
C PRO A 168 6.32 -0.09 5.66
N GLU A 169 7.55 -0.57 5.45
CA GLU A 169 8.77 0.21 5.73
C GLU A 169 8.88 1.45 4.82
N GLY A 170 8.44 1.33 3.56
CA GLY A 170 8.49 2.37 2.54
C GLY A 170 9.89 2.96 2.31
N LYS A 171 10.93 2.12 2.46
CA LYS A 171 12.34 2.32 2.08
C LYS A 171 13.00 0.95 1.83
N VAL A 172 14.08 0.92 1.05
CA VAL A 172 14.98 -0.23 1.00
C VAL A 172 15.79 -0.21 2.28
N HIS A 173 15.83 -1.33 3.00
CA HIS A 173 16.68 -1.50 4.16
C HIS A 173 17.48 -2.80 4.01
N GLN A 174 18.81 -2.69 3.95
CA GLN A 174 19.69 -3.86 3.85
C GLN A 174 20.63 -3.86 5.04
N LYS A 175 20.50 -4.87 5.89
CA LYS A 175 21.35 -5.07 7.05
C LYS A 175 21.70 -6.56 7.15
N ASP A 176 22.92 -6.87 7.57
CA ASP A 176 23.43 -8.25 7.60
C ASP A 176 22.66 -9.13 8.58
N ASP A 177 22.24 -8.54 9.71
CA ASP A 177 21.42 -9.20 10.75
C ASP A 177 19.93 -9.28 10.40
N ARG A 178 19.54 -8.73 9.24
CA ARG A 178 18.17 -8.84 8.71
C ARG A 178 17.12 -8.21 9.61
N THR A 179 17.50 -7.14 10.31
CA THR A 179 16.57 -6.37 11.14
C THR A 179 15.56 -5.61 10.26
N MET A 180 14.29 -5.65 10.64
CA MET A 180 13.23 -4.81 10.05
C MET A 180 13.21 -3.43 10.68
N ARG A 181 12.88 -2.42 9.87
CA ARG A 181 12.55 -1.09 10.38
C ARG A 181 11.15 -1.08 10.98
N TYR A 182 10.76 0.08 11.51
CA TYR A 182 9.38 0.33 11.86
C TYR A 182 8.48 0.30 10.62
N PHE A 183 7.22 -0.07 10.82
CA PHE A 183 6.21 -0.06 9.77
C PHE A 183 5.51 1.29 9.77
N LYS A 184 5.48 1.95 8.61
CA LYS A 184 4.67 3.15 8.41
C LYS A 184 3.21 2.78 8.60
N TRP A 185 2.54 3.55 9.45
CA TRP A 185 1.11 3.50 9.74
C TRP A 185 0.15 3.67 8.54
N GLY A 186 0.63 3.84 7.31
CA GLY A 186 -0.19 3.75 6.10
C GLY A 186 -0.91 2.41 5.96
N VAL A 187 -0.26 1.32 6.38
CA VAL A 187 -0.87 -0.02 6.38
C VAL A 187 -2.09 -0.11 7.29
N ALA A 188 -2.13 0.67 8.38
CA ALA A 188 -3.23 0.66 9.31
C ALA A 188 -4.53 1.19 8.67
N ARG A 189 -4.44 2.15 7.74
CA ARG A 189 -5.62 2.64 7.03
C ARG A 189 -6.30 1.53 6.23
N LEU A 190 -5.52 0.72 5.53
CA LEU A 190 -6.04 -0.40 4.74
C LEU A 190 -6.77 -1.44 5.61
N ILE A 191 -6.36 -1.64 6.86
CA ILE A 191 -6.98 -2.62 7.77
C ILE A 191 -8.19 -2.03 8.52
N LEU A 192 -8.05 -0.80 9.02
CA LEU A 192 -9.07 -0.14 9.85
C LEU A 192 -10.23 0.42 9.01
N GLU A 193 -9.95 1.00 7.85
CA GLU A 193 -10.96 1.70 7.04
C GLU A 193 -11.65 0.81 6.02
N SER A 194 -11.05 -0.32 5.66
CA SER A 194 -11.69 -1.26 4.74
C SER A 194 -12.84 -1.99 5.40
N ASP A 195 -13.96 -2.10 4.69
CA ASP A 195 -15.14 -2.82 5.14
C ASP A 195 -15.65 -3.80 4.07
N PRO A 196 -15.69 -5.12 4.34
CA PRO A 196 -15.20 -5.82 5.54
C PRO A 196 -13.67 -5.75 5.66
N CYS A 197 -13.14 -6.22 6.79
CA CYS A 197 -11.68 -6.30 6.98
C CYS A 197 -11.07 -7.18 5.88
N PRO A 198 -9.97 -6.77 5.24
CA PRO A 198 -9.23 -7.65 4.35
C PRO A 198 -8.56 -8.77 5.16
N ASP A 199 -8.52 -9.98 4.60
CA ASP A 199 -7.61 -11.04 5.02
C ASP A 199 -6.16 -10.53 4.92
N VAL A 200 -5.33 -10.85 5.90
CA VAL A 200 -3.94 -10.40 5.96
C VAL A 200 -2.99 -11.59 5.87
N VAL A 201 -2.00 -11.53 4.98
CA VAL A 201 -0.96 -12.56 4.82
C VAL A 201 0.43 -11.91 4.93
N PRO A 202 1.18 -12.20 6.01
CA PRO A 202 2.53 -11.67 6.19
C PRO A 202 3.54 -12.42 5.32
N MET A 203 4.57 -11.71 4.88
CA MET A 203 5.58 -12.27 3.99
C MET A 203 7.00 -11.86 4.38
N TRP A 204 7.93 -12.79 4.18
CA TRP A 204 9.35 -12.64 4.53
C TRP A 204 10.25 -13.03 3.37
N ILE A 205 11.15 -12.12 2.95
CA ILE A 205 11.86 -12.25 1.68
C ILE A 205 13.34 -12.02 1.82
N GLU A 206 14.10 -12.96 1.26
CA GLU A 206 15.52 -13.12 1.50
C GLU A 206 16.26 -13.36 0.20
N GLY A 207 17.43 -12.73 0.04
CA GLY A 207 18.28 -12.94 -1.12
C GLY A 207 18.21 -11.87 -2.21
N PRO A 208 17.15 -11.03 -2.36
CA PRO A 208 17.21 -9.94 -3.32
C PRO A 208 18.41 -9.00 -3.09
N ASP A 209 18.80 -8.74 -1.84
CA ASP A 209 19.99 -7.98 -1.48
C ASP A 209 21.30 -8.59 -2.03
N GLN A 210 21.37 -9.92 -2.20
CA GLN A 210 22.53 -10.59 -2.78
C GLN A 210 22.61 -10.41 -4.29
N ILE A 211 21.47 -10.25 -4.96
CA ILE A 211 21.38 -9.96 -6.40
C ILE A 211 21.75 -8.50 -6.65
N MET A 212 21.15 -7.59 -5.88
CA MET A 212 21.15 -6.14 -6.14
C MET A 212 21.61 -5.29 -4.93
N HIS A 213 22.67 -5.68 -4.21
CA HIS A 213 23.19 -4.94 -3.04
C HIS A 213 23.46 -3.43 -3.27
N GLU A 214 23.12 -2.53 -2.36
CA GLU A 214 23.29 -1.08 -2.61
C GLU A 214 24.74 -0.60 -2.71
N SER A 215 25.69 -1.36 -2.16
CA SER A 215 27.14 -1.07 -2.26
C SER A 215 27.77 -1.33 -3.64
N ARG A 216 27.01 -1.78 -4.64
CA ARG A 216 27.54 -2.15 -5.97
C ARG A 216 28.15 -0.95 -6.72
N LYS A 217 29.30 -1.21 -7.35
CA LYS A 217 29.99 -0.30 -8.28
C LYS A 217 29.46 -0.46 -9.71
N PHE A 218 29.89 0.42 -10.62
CA PHE A 218 29.51 0.35 -12.03
C PHE A 218 29.94 -0.99 -12.68
N PRO A 219 29.08 -1.64 -13.50
CA PRO A 219 27.72 -1.24 -13.89
C PRO A 219 26.66 -1.59 -12.84
N ARG A 220 25.95 -0.57 -12.33
CA ARG A 220 24.97 -0.71 -11.22
C ARG A 220 23.64 -1.36 -11.63
N PHE A 221 23.32 -1.39 -12.92
CA PHE A 221 22.03 -1.87 -13.42
C PHE A 221 21.97 -3.40 -13.59
N LEU A 222 23.12 -4.09 -13.61
CA LEU A 222 23.18 -5.50 -13.90
C LEU A 222 23.00 -6.35 -12.62
N PRO A 223 22.02 -7.27 -12.57
CA PRO A 223 21.83 -8.17 -11.44
C PRO A 223 22.93 -9.24 -11.37
N ARG A 224 23.33 -9.62 -10.16
CA ARG A 224 24.24 -10.77 -9.96
C ARG A 224 23.48 -12.06 -10.22
N LEU A 225 23.97 -12.86 -11.16
CA LEU A 225 23.40 -14.16 -11.51
C LEU A 225 23.77 -15.23 -10.47
N GLY A 226 22.99 -16.31 -10.42
CA GLY A 226 23.27 -17.47 -9.57
C GLY A 226 23.04 -17.26 -8.06
N LYS A 227 22.31 -16.21 -7.68
CA LYS A 227 21.88 -15.98 -6.29
C LYS A 227 20.46 -16.48 -6.09
N THR A 228 20.20 -17.01 -4.90
CA THR A 228 18.90 -17.58 -4.52
C THR A 228 18.01 -16.50 -3.91
N VAL A 229 16.75 -16.44 -4.35
CA VAL A 229 15.70 -15.64 -3.72
C VAL A 229 14.73 -16.60 -3.04
N ASN A 230 14.52 -16.40 -1.75
CA ASN A 230 13.53 -17.15 -0.97
C ASN A 230 12.39 -16.21 -0.60
N VAL A 231 11.17 -16.60 -0.93
CA VAL A 231 9.96 -15.90 -0.52
C VAL A 231 9.17 -16.83 0.38
N THR A 232 8.94 -16.39 1.62
CA THR A 232 8.23 -17.17 2.64
C THR A 232 6.91 -16.50 2.97
N PHE A 233 5.86 -17.30 2.98
CA PHE A 233 4.53 -16.89 3.37
C PHE A 233 4.22 -17.34 4.77
N GLY A 234 3.70 -16.43 5.59
CA GLY A 234 3.08 -16.82 6.84
C GLY A 234 1.67 -17.35 6.64
N GLU A 235 1.11 -17.86 7.72
CA GLU A 235 -0.30 -18.22 7.77
C GLU A 235 -1.18 -16.98 7.64
N LYS A 236 -2.40 -17.19 7.14
CA LYS A 236 -3.40 -16.13 7.08
C LYS A 236 -3.73 -15.68 8.51
N VAL A 237 -3.59 -14.39 8.78
CA VAL A 237 -3.85 -13.81 10.09
C VAL A 237 -5.34 -13.93 10.41
N ASP A 238 -5.65 -14.34 11.64
CA ASP A 238 -6.99 -14.20 12.20
C ASP A 238 -7.26 -12.72 12.50
N VAL A 239 -7.87 -12.04 11.53
CA VAL A 239 -8.06 -10.59 11.56
C VAL A 239 -8.99 -10.13 12.68
N ASP A 240 -9.94 -10.97 13.09
CA ASP A 240 -10.85 -10.68 14.18
C ASP A 240 -10.11 -10.78 15.52
N LYS A 241 -9.25 -11.79 15.67
CA LYS A 241 -8.41 -11.93 16.87
C LYS A 241 -7.32 -10.87 16.98
N VAL A 242 -6.66 -10.52 15.87
CA VAL A 242 -5.48 -9.63 15.88
C VAL A 242 -5.85 -8.16 15.78
N PHE A 243 -6.92 -7.81 15.05
CA PHE A 243 -7.30 -6.42 14.79
C PHE A 243 -8.74 -6.07 15.20
N GLY A 244 -9.54 -7.04 15.69
CA GLY A 244 -10.96 -6.83 15.96
C GLY A 244 -11.23 -5.71 16.96
N ASP A 245 -10.48 -5.65 18.06
CA ASP A 245 -10.58 -4.59 19.07
C ASP A 245 -10.20 -3.21 18.51
N LEU A 246 -9.17 -3.13 17.67
CA LEU A 246 -8.76 -1.89 17.02
C LEU A 246 -9.81 -1.41 16.01
N ARG A 247 -10.42 -2.33 15.26
CA ARG A 247 -11.49 -2.02 14.33
C ARG A 247 -12.76 -1.58 15.05
N GLU A 248 -13.09 -2.17 16.18
CA GLU A 248 -14.21 -1.73 17.00
C GLU A 248 -13.99 -0.32 17.56
N LYS A 249 -12.81 -0.04 18.11
CA LYS A 249 -12.43 1.32 18.55
C LYS A 249 -12.51 2.32 17.39
N TRP A 250 -12.02 1.94 16.20
CA TRP A 250 -12.09 2.77 14.99
C TRP A 250 -13.54 3.08 14.57
N LYS A 251 -14.43 2.08 14.61
CA LYS A 251 -15.87 2.28 14.33
C LYS A 251 -16.50 3.28 15.29
N ARG A 252 -16.26 3.12 16.60
CA ARG A 252 -16.77 4.06 17.62
C ARG A 252 -16.24 5.48 17.42
N LEU A 253 -14.96 5.63 17.05
CA LEU A 253 -14.40 6.94 16.71
C LEU A 253 -15.06 7.55 15.47
N LYS A 254 -15.28 6.76 14.41
CA LYS A 254 -16.00 7.21 13.22
C LYS A 254 -17.42 7.66 13.55
N GLU A 255 -18.17 6.87 14.30
CA GLU A 255 -19.55 7.21 14.70
C GLU A 255 -19.62 8.50 15.52
N LYS A 256 -18.65 8.71 16.42
CA LYS A 256 -18.55 9.93 17.23
C LYS A 256 -18.24 11.18 16.40
N GLU A 257 -17.38 11.06 15.39
CA GLU A 257 -16.90 12.18 14.56
C GLU A 257 -17.82 12.50 13.38
N GLU A 258 -18.39 11.49 12.73
CA GLU A 258 -19.18 11.65 11.49
C GLU A 258 -20.66 11.98 11.79
N GLY A 259 -21.16 11.77 13.01
CA GLY A 259 -22.53 12.09 13.39
C GLY A 259 -23.56 11.49 12.41
N SER A 260 -24.37 12.35 11.77
CA SER A 260 -25.35 11.95 10.74
C SER A 260 -24.81 12.04 9.29
N GLU A 261 -23.66 12.69 9.07
CA GLU A 261 -23.08 12.87 7.73
C GLU A 261 -22.08 11.76 7.42
N ARG A 262 -22.53 10.76 6.64
CA ARG A 262 -21.69 9.63 6.27
C ARG A 262 -20.69 10.03 5.19
N LEU A 263 -19.42 10.16 5.57
CA LEU A 263 -18.33 10.42 4.62
C LEU A 263 -18.12 9.24 3.66
N GLU A 264 -17.58 9.54 2.48
CA GLU A 264 -17.21 8.53 1.51
C GLU A 264 -16.13 7.57 2.04
N VAL A 265 -16.15 6.32 1.58
CA VAL A 265 -15.15 5.32 1.96
C VAL A 265 -13.74 5.80 1.60
N GLY A 266 -12.87 5.81 2.61
CA GLY A 266 -11.48 6.25 2.56
C GLY A 266 -11.28 7.78 2.60
N VAL A 267 -12.35 8.56 2.76
CA VAL A 267 -12.31 10.00 3.08
C VAL A 267 -12.56 10.17 4.58
N LEU A 268 -11.83 11.07 5.22
CA LEU A 268 -11.82 11.24 6.68
C LEU A 268 -11.98 12.72 7.07
N SER A 269 -12.66 12.98 8.18
CA SER A 269 -12.65 14.28 8.87
C SER A 269 -11.28 14.57 9.48
N ASP A 270 -11.01 15.84 9.81
CA ASP A 270 -9.71 16.20 10.40
C ASP A 270 -9.50 15.61 11.81
N GLY A 271 -10.57 15.41 12.58
CA GLY A 271 -10.52 14.66 13.84
C GLY A 271 -10.10 13.21 13.62
N LEU A 272 -10.63 12.53 12.60
CA LEU A 272 -10.21 11.17 12.24
C LEU A 272 -8.81 11.13 11.62
N LYS A 273 -8.34 12.20 10.97
CA LYS A 273 -6.97 12.26 10.43
C LYS A 273 -5.94 12.46 11.54
N TYR A 274 -6.10 13.48 12.36
CA TYR A 274 -5.06 14.00 13.25
C TYR A 274 -5.35 13.85 14.74
N GLY A 275 -6.55 13.40 15.11
CA GLY A 275 -6.93 13.15 16.49
C GLY A 275 -6.02 12.14 17.17
N LYS A 276 -5.72 12.39 18.45
CA LYS A 276 -4.79 11.58 19.25
C LYS A 276 -5.17 10.10 19.25
N ASP A 277 -6.44 9.79 19.49
CA ASP A 277 -6.95 8.42 19.54
C ASP A 277 -6.80 7.71 18.18
N ALA A 278 -7.10 8.42 17.08
CA ALA A 278 -6.94 7.89 15.73
C ALA A 278 -5.45 7.63 15.38
N VAL A 279 -4.56 8.50 15.84
CA VAL A 279 -3.11 8.37 15.68
C VAL A 279 -2.59 7.16 16.46
N GLU A 280 -2.99 6.99 17.72
CA GLU A 280 -2.59 5.88 18.58
C GLU A 280 -3.08 4.53 18.03
N LEU A 281 -4.35 4.45 17.59
CA LEU A 281 -4.88 3.25 16.95
C LEU A 281 -4.09 2.83 15.71
N ARG A 282 -3.69 3.79 14.87
CA ARG A 282 -2.90 3.49 13.67
C ARG A 282 -1.49 3.03 14.00
N LYS A 283 -0.86 3.61 15.03
CA LYS A 283 0.45 3.16 15.52
C LYS A 283 0.38 1.72 16.03
N GLU A 284 -0.61 1.43 16.87
CA GLU A 284 -0.82 0.09 17.42
C GLU A 284 -1.11 -0.95 16.32
N CYS A 285 -1.99 -0.61 15.37
CA CYS A 285 -2.28 -1.47 14.22
C CYS A 285 -1.02 -1.78 13.40
N ALA A 286 -0.20 -0.76 13.11
CA ALA A 286 1.06 -0.96 12.36
C ALA A 286 2.06 -1.84 13.13
N MET A 287 2.13 -1.71 14.45
CA MET A 287 2.95 -2.57 15.31
C MET A 287 2.49 -4.02 15.27
N ARG A 288 1.18 -4.29 15.41
CA ARG A 288 0.63 -5.65 15.32
C ARG A 288 0.89 -6.28 13.95
N VAL A 289 0.78 -5.50 12.87
CA VAL A 289 1.16 -5.96 11.51
C VAL A 289 2.63 -6.36 11.45
N ARG A 290 3.54 -5.56 12.05
CA ARG A 290 4.96 -5.88 12.11
C ARG A 290 5.23 -7.18 12.88
N GLU A 291 4.52 -7.40 13.98
CA GLU A 291 4.62 -8.63 14.78
C GLU A 291 4.21 -9.88 13.99
N GLU A 292 3.19 -9.80 13.14
CA GLU A 292 2.82 -10.91 12.24
C GLU A 292 3.94 -11.25 11.25
N VAL A 293 4.66 -10.25 10.74
CA VAL A 293 5.84 -10.47 9.88
C VAL A 293 7.02 -11.05 10.69
N LEU A 294 7.22 -10.61 11.94
CA LEU A 294 8.23 -11.18 12.84
C LEU A 294 7.99 -12.68 13.13
N LYS A 295 6.73 -13.14 13.14
CA LYS A 295 6.43 -14.58 13.27
C LYS A 295 6.98 -15.37 12.08
N VAL A 296 6.81 -14.87 10.86
CA VAL A 296 7.35 -15.50 9.64
C VAL A 296 8.88 -15.52 9.68
N ARG A 297 9.48 -14.41 10.12
CA ARG A 297 10.92 -14.28 10.34
C ARG A 297 11.45 -15.34 11.32
N ARG A 298 10.81 -15.51 12.48
CA ARG A 298 11.17 -16.56 13.46
C ARG A 298 11.02 -17.95 12.86
N GLY A 299 9.95 -18.20 12.11
CA GLY A 299 9.74 -19.47 11.39
C GLY A 299 10.84 -19.81 10.38
N ARG A 300 11.59 -18.81 9.92
CA ARG A 300 12.77 -18.96 9.05
C ARG A 300 14.09 -19.18 9.81
N GLY A 301 14.06 -19.18 11.15
CA GLY A 301 15.23 -19.42 12.00
C GLY A 301 16.04 -18.16 12.34
N TRP A 302 15.51 -16.97 12.09
CA TRP A 302 16.18 -15.71 12.48
C TRP A 302 15.92 -15.35 13.95
N PRO A 303 16.94 -14.87 14.70
CA PRO A 303 16.83 -14.56 16.13
C PRO A 303 16.02 -13.29 16.35
N ASP A 304 15.19 -13.20 17.39
CA ASP A 304 14.37 -12.01 17.65
C ASP A 304 15.16 -10.69 17.61
N GLU A 305 14.51 -9.65 17.08
CA GLU A 305 15.09 -8.32 16.95
C GLU A 305 14.97 -7.54 18.26
N ASP A 306 15.82 -6.53 18.45
CA ASP A 306 15.61 -5.54 19.51
C ASP A 306 14.23 -4.88 19.30
N PRO A 307 13.32 -4.90 20.30
CA PRO A 307 12.02 -4.23 20.20
C PRO A 307 12.09 -2.77 19.76
N LYS A 308 13.20 -2.08 20.07
CA LYS A 308 13.45 -0.70 19.64
C LYS A 308 13.50 -0.55 18.12
N ALA A 309 13.92 -1.57 17.38
CA ALA A 309 13.94 -1.52 15.91
C ALA A 309 12.54 -1.27 15.29
N GLY A 310 11.47 -1.59 16.02
CA GLY A 310 10.10 -1.30 15.63
C GLY A 310 9.65 0.15 15.86
N LEU A 311 10.43 0.97 16.56
CA LEU A 311 10.08 2.35 16.92
C LEU A 311 10.67 3.35 15.92
N VAL A 312 9.89 4.37 15.55
CA VAL A 312 10.34 5.44 14.66
C VAL A 312 11.54 6.19 15.26
N GLU A 313 11.53 6.39 16.57
CA GLU A 313 12.54 7.15 17.32
C GLU A 313 13.94 6.55 17.16
N THR A 314 14.06 5.23 17.17
CA THR A 314 15.33 4.53 16.98
C THR A 314 16.02 4.92 15.67
N TRP A 315 15.25 5.07 14.59
CA TRP A 315 15.78 5.43 13.28
C TRP A 315 15.86 6.94 13.04
N ALA A 316 15.21 7.75 13.87
CA ALA A 316 15.35 9.21 13.82
C ALA A 316 16.70 9.64 14.43
N LEU A 317 17.25 8.84 15.34
CA LEU A 317 18.53 9.08 16.01
C LEU A 317 19.75 8.80 15.10
N GLU A 318 19.60 8.08 13.99
CA GLU A 318 20.69 7.68 13.07
C GLU A 318 21.18 8.82 12.14
N GLY A 319 20.75 10.06 12.39
CA GLY A 319 21.24 11.26 11.73
C GLY A 319 20.49 11.69 10.46
N PRO A 320 20.88 12.82 9.83
CA PRO A 320 20.14 13.43 8.73
C PRO A 320 20.34 12.74 7.38
N LYS A 321 21.22 11.73 7.31
CA LYS A 321 21.57 11.04 6.06
C LYS A 321 20.37 10.23 5.57
N LYS A 322 19.82 10.60 4.42
CA LYS A 322 18.58 9.99 3.90
C LYS A 322 18.80 8.66 3.18
N GLU A 323 20.00 8.45 2.61
CA GLU A 323 20.37 7.29 1.79
C GLU A 323 21.87 6.93 1.90
N GLY A 324 22.21 5.68 1.54
CA GLY A 324 23.56 5.13 1.56
C GLY A 324 23.85 4.28 2.80
N LYS A 325 25.14 4.04 3.09
CA LYS A 325 25.57 3.34 4.31
C LYS A 325 25.32 4.21 5.55
N MET A 326 24.62 3.66 6.53
CA MET A 326 24.26 4.26 7.81
C MET A 326 25.26 3.88 8.91
N GLU A 327 25.13 4.51 10.10
CA GLU A 327 25.99 4.29 11.25
C GLU A 327 25.81 2.89 11.88
N ASP A 328 24.62 2.31 11.77
CA ASP A 328 24.30 0.94 12.19
C ASP A 328 24.74 -0.13 11.17
N GLU A 329 25.58 0.27 10.21
CA GLU A 329 26.06 -0.49 9.07
C GLU A 329 25.01 -0.90 8.03
N SER A 330 23.74 -0.50 8.23
CA SER A 330 22.70 -0.74 7.23
C SER A 330 22.91 0.11 5.97
N TRP A 331 22.33 -0.34 4.86
CA TRP A 331 22.19 0.44 3.64
C TRP A 331 20.73 0.79 3.42
N VAL A 332 20.45 2.08 3.29
CA VAL A 332 19.10 2.59 3.08
C VAL A 332 19.00 3.32 1.75
N LYS A 333 17.86 3.17 1.09
CA LYS A 333 17.52 3.91 -0.14
C LYS A 333 16.02 4.15 -0.24
N ASP A 334 15.66 5.20 -0.93
CA ASP A 334 14.28 5.51 -1.24
C ASP A 334 13.68 4.54 -2.29
N THR A 335 12.38 4.28 -2.15
CA THR A 335 11.60 3.29 -2.91
C THR A 335 10.33 3.86 -3.47
#